data_AF-A0A925E5F6-F1
#
_entry.id   AF-A0A925E5F6-F1
#
_cell.length_a   1.000
_cell.length_b   1.000
_cell.length_c   1.000
_cell.angle_alpha   90.00
_cell.angle_beta   90.00
_cell.angle_gamma   90.00
#
_symmetry.space_group_name_H-M   'P 1'
#
loop_
_entity.id
_entity.type
_entity.pdbx_description
1 polymer ?
#
loop_
_entity_poly.entity_id
_entity_poly.type
_entity_poly.pdbx_seq_one_letter_code
_entity_poly.pdbx_strand_id
1 'polypeptide(L)' 'MRQGIPDPVVRARTITLYVNVSEFIEKLSLPGVSTIYTFLLDRDGQILRRIDGPFTDAMGKTLIDQLDELYKTIRFL' A
#
# COMPACT_ATOMS: atom_id res chain seq x y z
N MET A 1 6.53 6.22 20.81
CA MET A 1 5.65 6.73 19.74
C MET A 1 4.86 7.90 20.31
N ARG A 2 5.12 9.15 19.88
CA ARG A 2 4.49 10.34 20.50
C ARG A 2 3.35 10.94 19.67
N GLN A 3 3.15 10.47 18.42
CA GLN A 3 2.02 10.88 17.57
C GLN A 3 1.54 9.67 16.75
N GLY A 4 0.41 9.08 17.15
CA GLY A 4 -0.33 8.15 16.30
C GLY A 4 -1.13 8.91 15.24
N ILE A 5 -1.88 8.20 14.39
CA ILE A 5 -2.78 8.82 13.40
C ILE A 5 -3.89 9.58 14.15
N PRO A 6 -3.97 10.92 14.07
CA PRO A 6 -4.89 11.72 14.89
C PRO A 6 -6.35 11.50 14.50
N ASP A 7 -6.63 11.35 13.20
CA ASP A 7 -7.96 11.08 12.68
C ASP A 7 -8.44 9.67 13.10
N PRO A 8 -9.57 9.54 13.82
CA PRO A 8 -10.07 8.25 14.27
C PRO A 8 -10.57 7.35 13.14
N VAL A 9 -11.11 7.91 12.05
CA VAL A 9 -11.57 7.15 10.88
C VAL A 9 -10.39 6.55 10.14
N VAL A 10 -9.32 7.33 9.95
CA VAL A 10 -8.08 6.85 9.33
C VAL A 10 -7.42 5.80 10.22
N ARG A 11 -7.37 6.04 11.54
CA ARG A 11 -6.78 5.09 12.49
C ARG A 11 -7.50 3.75 12.50
N ALA A 12 -8.83 3.73 12.43
CA ALA A 12 -9.62 2.50 12.39
C ALA A 12 -9.35 1.63 11.15
N ARG A 13 -8.86 2.23 10.06
CA ARG A 13 -8.50 1.54 8.81
C ARG A 13 -7.00 1.27 8.66
N THR A 14 -6.20 1.66 9.66
CA THR A 14 -4.74 1.50 9.62
C THR A 14 -4.34 0.34 10.52
N ILE A 15 -3.63 -0.64 9.94
CA ILE A 15 -2.96 -1.68 10.71
C ILE A 15 -1.56 -1.16 11.05
N THR A 16 -1.30 -0.92 12.34
CA THR A 16 0.05 -0.57 12.81
C THR A 16 0.89 -1.83 12.89
N LEU A 17 2.01 -1.84 12.17
CA LEU A 17 2.96 -2.95 12.19
C LEU A 17 4.11 -2.64 13.14
N TYR A 18 4.42 -3.58 14.03
CA TYR A 18 5.62 -3.53 14.87
C TYR A 18 6.67 -4.44 14.25
N VAL A 19 7.57 -3.85 13.46
CA VAL A 19 8.60 -4.58 12.69
C VAL A 19 9.96 -3.92 12.87
N ASN A 20 11.03 -4.65 12.56
CA ASN A 20 12.34 -4.04 12.34
C ASN A 20 12.28 -3.20 11.05
N VAL A 21 12.22 -1.88 11.21
CA VAL A 21 12.04 -0.94 10.10
C VAL A 21 13.18 -1.05 9.08
N SER A 22 14.42 -1.18 9.53
CA SER A 22 15.58 -1.30 8.64
C SER A 22 15.52 -2.57 7.79
N GLU A 23 15.24 -3.72 8.42
CA GLU A 23 15.11 -4.99 7.71
C GLU A 23 13.91 -4.99 6.74
N PHE A 24 12.79 -4.37 7.14
CA PHE A 24 11.59 -4.29 6.31
C PHE A 24 11.83 -3.47 5.03
N ILE A 25 12.51 -2.33 5.15
CA ILE A 25 12.88 -1.47 4.02
C ILE A 25 13.85 -2.18 3.08
N GLU A 26 14.86 -2.85 3.64
CA GLU A 26 15.84 -3.61 2.87
C GLU A 26 15.17 -4.74 2.07
N LYS A 27 14.33 -5.55 2.73
CA LYS A 27 13.61 -6.65 2.07
C LYS A 27 12.65 -6.20 0.96
N LEU A 28 12.13 -4.98 1.04
CA LEU A 28 11.28 -4.39 0.02
C LEU A 28 12.05 -3.57 -1.02
N SER A 29 13.39 -3.52 -0.94
CA SER A 29 14.24 -2.68 -1.79
C SER A 29 13.73 -1.23 -1.84
N LEU A 30 13.39 -0.69 -0.66
CA LEU A 30 12.97 0.69 -0.49
C LEU A 30 14.20 1.57 -0.21
N PRO A 31 14.30 2.76 -0.83
CA PRO A 31 15.43 3.67 -0.61
C PRO A 31 15.43 4.35 0.76
N GLY A 32 14.32 4.26 1.52
CA GLY A 32 14.22 4.83 2.87
C GLY A 32 12.77 5.04 3.33
N VAL A 33 12.61 5.83 4.39
CA VAL A 33 11.30 6.12 5.05
C VAL A 33 10.69 7.49 4.70
N SER A 34 11.39 8.31 3.93
CA SER A 34 10.94 9.68 3.59
C SER A 34 9.82 9.70 2.54
N THR A 35 9.57 8.57 1.89
CA THR A 35 8.63 8.45 0.77
C THR A 35 7.48 7.53 1.16
N ILE A 36 6.26 7.92 0.83
CA ILE A 36 5.09 7.06 0.96
C ILE A 36 5.12 6.04 -0.19
N TYR A 37 4.95 4.77 0.15
CA TYR A 37 4.84 3.69 -0.82
C TYR A 37 3.47 3.01 -0.70
N THR A 38 2.85 2.76 -1.85
CA THR A 38 1.63 1.97 -1.98
C THR A 38 1.94 0.72 -2.77
N PHE A 39 1.58 -0.44 -2.23
CA PHE A 39 1.73 -1.73 -2.89
C PHE A 39 0.36 -2.35 -3.15
N LEU A 40 0.16 -2.83 -4.37
CA LEU A 40 -0.93 -3.74 -4.70
C LEU A 40 -0.38 -5.15 -4.72
N LEU A 41 -0.95 -6.03 -3.90
CA LEU A 41 -0.55 -7.42 -3.78
C LEU A 41 -1.67 -8.34 -4.27
N ASP A 42 -1.31 -9.51 -4.80
CA ASP A 42 -2.26 -10.61 -4.95
C ASP A 42 -2.47 -11.39 -3.63
N ARG A 43 -3.26 -12.46 -3.67
CA ARG A 43 -3.56 -13.29 -2.49
C ARG A 43 -2.38 -14.14 -2.02
N ASP A 44 -1.41 -14.40 -2.90
CA ASP A 44 -0.19 -15.13 -2.59
C ASP A 44 0.92 -14.19 -2.08
N GLY A 45 0.62 -12.89 -1.99
CA GLY A 45 1.53 -11.85 -1.50
C GLY A 45 2.50 -11.34 -2.56
N GLN A 46 2.29 -11.64 -3.84
CA GLN A 46 3.13 -11.11 -4.92
C GLN A 46 2.78 -9.65 -5.19
N ILE A 47 3.82 -8.84 -5.43
CA ILE A 47 3.65 -7.42 -5.75
C ILE A 47 3.21 -7.29 -7.22
N LEU A 48 1.95 -6.92 -7.43
CA LEU A 48 1.41 -6.59 -8.75
C LEU A 48 1.80 -5.17 -9.16
N ARG A 49 1.88 -4.26 -8.18
CA ARG A 49 2.25 -2.87 -8.42
C ARG A 49 2.89 -2.21 -7.20
N ARG A 50 3.86 -1.34 -7.47
CA ARG A 50 4.45 -0.39 -6.52
C ARG A 50 4.24 1.03 -7.04
N ILE A 51 3.81 1.92 -6.16
CA ILE A 51 3.64 3.35 -6.43
C ILE A 51 4.33 4.12 -5.32
N ASP A 52 5.08 5.15 -5.68
CA ASP A 52 5.78 6.03 -4.74
C ASP A 52 5.30 7.47 -4.84
N GLY A 53 5.38 8.18 -3.71
CA GLY A 53 5.02 9.58 -3.61
C GLY A 53 3.71 9.84 -2.87
N PRO A 54 3.33 11.13 -2.70
CA PRO A 54 2.11 11.52 -2.02
C PRO A 54 0.87 11.06 -2.79
N PHE A 55 -0.22 10.81 -2.06
CA PHE A 55 -1.50 10.48 -2.68
C PHE A 55 -2.00 11.62 -3.59
N THR A 56 -2.53 11.25 -4.75
CA THR A 56 -3.31 12.14 -5.64
C THR A 56 -4.57 11.42 -6.09
N ASP A 57 -5.63 12.16 -6.42
CA ASP A 57 -6.88 11.57 -6.91
C ASP A 57 -6.67 10.75 -8.19
N ALA A 58 -5.76 11.19 -9.06
CA ALA A 58 -5.38 10.46 -10.27
C ALA A 58 -4.79 9.08 -9.94
N MET A 59 -3.90 9.01 -8.94
CA MET A 59 -3.34 7.73 -8.47
C MET A 59 -4.44 6.83 -7.90
N GLY A 60 -5.35 7.39 -7.11
CA GLY A 60 -6.49 6.67 -6.57
C GLY A 60 -7.36 6.06 -7.67
N LYS A 61 -7.70 6.85 -8.69
CA LYS A 61 -8.49 6.38 -9.84
C LYS A 61 -7.77 5.26 -10.58
N THR A 62 -6.48 5.41 -10.89
CA THR A 62 -5.71 4.37 -11.58
C THR A 62 -5.70 3.05 -10.80
N LEU A 63 -5.58 3.11 -9.47
CA LEU A 63 -5.61 1.91 -8.62
C LEU A 63 -6.98 1.22 -8.67
N ILE A 64 -8.08 2.00 -8.63
CA ILE A 64 -9.45 1.47 -8.72
C ILE A 64 -9.69 0.80 -10.07
N ASP A 65 -9.32 1.47 -11.17
CA ASP A 65 -9.50 0.93 -12.53
C ASP A 65 -8.76 -0.43 -12.67
N GLN A 66 -7.57 -0.55 -12.09
CA GLN A 66 -6.78 -1.79 -12.09
C GLN A 66 -7.38 -2.89 -11.24
N LEU A 67 -7.91 -2.54 -10.07
CA LEU A 67 -8.65 -3.50 -9.23
C LEU A 67 -9.85 -4.03 -10.02
N ASP A 68 -10.60 -3.17 -10.70
CA ASP A 68 -11.75 -3.57 -11.50
C ASP A 68 -11.37 -4.51 -12.65
N GLU A 69 -10.25 -4.26 -13.33
CA GLU A 69 -9.72 -5.17 -14.35
C GLU A 69 -9.34 -6.53 -13.76
N LEU A 70 -8.60 -6.55 -12.64
CA LEU A 70 -8.22 -7.78 -11.96
C LEU A 70 -9.44 -8.58 -11.49
N TYR A 71 -10.44 -7.92 -10.88
CA TYR A 71 -11.66 -8.56 -10.43
C TYR A 71 -12.51 -9.11 -11.57
N LYS A 72 -12.52 -8.45 -12.74
CA LYS A 72 -13.17 -8.99 -13.95
C LYS A 72 -12.46 -10.27 -14.37
N THR A 73 -11.13 -10.25 -14.49
CA THR A 73 -10.36 -11.45 -14.88
C THR A 73 -10.56 -12.62 -13.92
N ILE A 74 -10.64 -12.37 -12.61
CA ILE A 74 -10.86 -13.41 -11.59
C ILE A 74 -12.29 -13.98 -11.64
N ARG A 75 -13.30 -13.20 -12.06
CA ARG A 75 -14.71 -13.68 -12.16
C ARG A 75 -15.01 -14.52 -13.40
N PHE A 76 -14.09 -14.57 -14.37
CA PHE A 76 -14.23 -15.38 -15.59
C PHE A 76 -13.34 -16.63 -15.59
N LEU A 77 -12.71 -16.96 -14.46
CA LEU A 77 -12.05 -18.23 -14.15
C LEU A 77 -12.85 -18.96 -13.06
#